data_AF-A0A968AER7-F1
#
_entry.id   AF-A0A968AER7-F1
#
_cell.length_a   1.000
_cell.length_b   1.000
_cell.length_c   1.000
_cell.angle_alpha   90.00
_cell.angle_beta   90.00
_cell.angle_gamma   90.00
#
_symmetry.space_group_name_H-M   'P 1'
#
loop_
_entity.id
_entity.type
_entity.pdbx_description
1 polymer ?
#
loop_
_entity_poly.entity_id
_entity_poly.type
_entity_poly.pdbx_seq_one_letter_code
_entity_poly.pdbx_strand_id
1 'polypeptide(L)' 'MKIGIVSDSTCDLPQNVITDLGIRIVPLYINIGDQGFLDGVELSREE' A
#
# COMPACT_ATOMS: atom_id res chain seq x y z
N MET A 1 25.09 -10.60 0.36
CA MET A 1 24.08 -9.98 -0.50
C MET A 1 22.74 -10.10 0.21
N LYS A 2 21.94 -9.03 0.29
CA LYS A 2 20.61 -9.05 0.94
C LYS A 2 19.57 -8.67 -0.11
N ILE A 3 18.48 -9.43 -0.20
CA ILE A 3 17.35 -9.14 -1.08
C ILE A 3 16.25 -8.46 -0.25
N GLY A 4 15.67 -7.38 -0.77
CA GLY A 4 14.49 -6.73 -0.21
C GLY A 4 13.28 -6.93 -1.12
N ILE A 5 12.10 -6.99 -0.53
CA ILE A 5 10.83 -7.11 -1.26
C ILE A 5 10.12 -5.76 -1.20
N VAL A 6 9.75 -5.24 -2.37
CA VAL A 6 8.99 -4.00 -2.52
C VAL A 6 7.84 -4.29 -3.48
N SER A 7 6.65 -3.78 -3.17
CA SER A 7 5.44 -3.89 -4.00
C SER A 7 4.63 -2.59 -3.90
N ASP A 8 3.55 -2.46 -4.67
CA ASP A 8 2.58 -1.36 -4.54
C ASP A 8 1.32 -1.76 -3.75
N SER A 9 0.43 -0.79 -3.52
CA SER A 9 -0.78 -0.97 -2.71
C SER A 9 -1.82 -1.91 -3.34
N THR A 10 -1.71 -2.25 -4.64
CA THR A 10 -2.64 -3.19 -5.31
C THR A 10 -2.33 -4.66 -5.03
N CYS A 11 -1.26 -4.98 -4.30
CA CYS A 11 -0.91 -6.35 -3.98
C CYS A 11 -1.91 -7.06 -3.04
N ASP A 12 -2.84 -6.32 -2.44
CA ASP A 12 -3.90 -6.82 -1.56
C ASP A 12 -3.42 -7.64 -0.35
N LEU A 13 -2.15 -7.51 0.02
CA LEU A 13 -1.58 -8.24 1.14
C LEU A 13 -2.15 -7.74 2.48
N PRO A 14 -2.49 -8.65 3.41
CA PRO A 14 -2.83 -8.28 4.77
C PRO A 14 -1.70 -7.53 5.48
N GLN A 15 -2.04 -6.56 6.33
CA GLN A 15 -1.06 -5.71 7.03
C GLN A 15 -0.07 -6.50 7.90
N ASN A 16 -0.51 -7.62 8.50
CA ASN A 16 0.38 -8.49 9.27
C ASN A 16 1.46 -9.12 8.40
N VAL A 17 1.12 -9.58 7.18
CA VAL A 17 2.10 -10.16 6.23
C VAL A 17 3.16 -9.13 5.85
N ILE A 18 2.74 -7.90 5.55
CA ILE A 18 3.64 -6.80 5.20
C ILE A 18 4.64 -6.52 6.34
N THR A 19 4.12 -6.46 7.57
CA THR A 19 4.89 -6.13 8.77
C THR A 19 5.85 -7.27 9.15
N ASP A 20 5.34 -8.50 9.21
CA ASP A 20 6.09 -9.68 9.64
C ASP A 20 7.24 -10.03 8.68
N LEU A 21 7.04 -9.82 7.37
CA LEU A 21 8.04 -10.11 6.34
C LEU A 21 8.90 -8.89 5.95
N GLY A 22 8.61 -7.71 6.51
CA GLY A 22 9.34 -6.47 6.20
C GLY A 22 9.21 -6.03 4.73
N ILE A 23 8.04 -6.25 4.12
CA ILE A 23 7.75 -5.84 2.74
C ILE A 23 7.50 -4.34 2.73
N ARG A 24 8.12 -3.61 1.81
CA ARG A 24 7.85 -2.18 1.63
C ARG A 24 6.73 -1.99 0.60
N ILE A 25 5.68 -1.27 0.97
CA ILE A 25 4.59 -0.90 0.07
C ILE A 25 4.78 0.54 -0.43
N VAL A 26 4.63 0.74 -1.73
CA VAL A 26 4.55 2.06 -2.37
C VAL A 26 3.08 2.35 -2.69
N PRO A 27 2.45 3.33 -2.01
CA PRO A 27 1.04 3.62 -2.24
C PRO A 27 0.81 4.23 -3.62
N LEU A 28 -0.31 3.86 -4.24
CA LEU A 28 -0.83 4.49 -5.44
C LEU A 28 -1.89 5.53 -5.09
N TYR A 29 -2.18 6.42 -6.04
CA TYR A 29 -3.26 7.39 -5.89
C TYR A 29 -4.59 6.83 -6.36
N ILE A 30 -5.63 7.04 -5.56
CA ILE A 30 -7.04 6.92 -5.94
C ILE A 30 -7.56 8.33 -6.18
N ASN A 31 -8.08 8.58 -7.37
CA ASN A 31 -8.63 9.88 -7.74
C ASN A 31 -10.16 9.86 -7.61
N ILE A 32 -10.70 10.71 -6.75
CA ILE A 32 -12.14 10.90 -6.53
C ILE A 32 -12.47 12.36 -6.84
N GLY A 33 -13.13 12.61 -7.98
CA GLY A 33 -13.32 13.96 -8.49
C GLY A 33 -11.98 14.64 -8.79
N ASP A 34 -11.78 15.82 -8.22
CA ASP A 34 -10.56 16.63 -8.39
C ASP A 34 -9.51 16.37 -7.29
N GLN A 35 -9.74 15.40 -6.40
CA GLN A 35 -8.85 15.07 -5.28
C GLN A 35 -8.20 13.69 -5.48
N GLY A 36 -6.92 13.58 -5.15
CA GLY A 36 -6.17 12.33 -5.13
C GLY A 36 -5.84 11.94 -3.69
N PHE A 37 -5.98 10.64 -3.38
CA PHE A 37 -5.73 10.07 -2.06
C PHE A 37 -4.74 8.91 -2.19
N LEU A 38 -3.76 8.82 -1.31
CA LEU A 38 -2.86 7.68 -1.22
C LEU A 38 -3.58 6.47 -0.60
N ASP A 39 -3.69 5.40 -1.39
CA ASP A 39 -4.33 4.14 -1.02
C ASP A 39 -3.68 3.50 0.21
N GLY A 40 -4.49 3.20 1.23
CA GLY A 40 -4.05 2.63 2.50
C GLY A 40 -3.31 3.59 3.43
N VAL A 41 -3.16 4.87 3.04
CA VAL A 41 -2.51 5.92 3.85
C VAL A 41 -3.48 7.04 4.18
N GLU A 42 -4.11 7.61 3.15
CA GLU A 42 -5.08 8.71 3.27
C GLU A 42 -6.52 8.25 3.07
N LEU A 43 -6.71 7.07 2.45
CA LEU A 43 -8.00 6.43 2.25
C LEU A 43 -7.94 4.98 2.76
N SER A 44 -8.83 4.62 3.68
CA SER A 44 -8.96 3.24 4.14
C SER A 44 -9.76 2.38 3.16
N ARG A 45 -9.84 1.07 3.40
CA ARG A 45 -10.58 0.16 2.51
C ARG A 45 -12.09 0.25 2.68
N GLU A 46 -12.53 0.73 3.83
CA GLU A 46 -13.93 0.88 4.19
C GLU A 46 -14.56 2.20 3.66
N GLU A 47 -13.72 3.16 3.26
CA GLU A 47 -14.09 4.48 2.72
C GLU A 47 -14.12 4.50 1.19
#